data_AF-A0A6L3B7S6-F1
#
_entry.id   AF-A0A6L3B7S6-F1
#
_cell.length_a   1.000
_cell.length_b   1.000
_cell.length_c   1.000
_cell.angle_alpha   90.00
_cell.angle_beta   90.00
_cell.angle_gamma   90.00
#
_symmetry.space_group_name_H-M   'P 1'
#
loop_
_entity.id
_entity.type
_entity.pdbx_description
1 polymer ?
#
loop_
_entity_poly.entity_id
_entity_poly.type
_entity_poly.pdbx_seq_one_letter_code
_entity_poly.pdbx_strand_id
1 'polypeptide(L)'
;MDSAFGGRSHLIADIATEAGNLGIEIADIAGHVEEVNGRLGHQANVFAQLRGTGNKMSESTQRISAAATVARSVTEQARQEVESSHDRVQRSMDDIHALVAAVGGIEGQIAGLQEALDRVGRVAKEIFVIAKQTNLLALNATIEAARAGEAGRGFAVVANEVKALSKKTSEATTEIDATLKYLNDQAQRLMAESASSAGKARAVSEGTTAIGAVIETVGRAMSELNGETDKIDAASSEIGANCEELQHEIDDLAVGVQLSSDNLAQARDRVNTLVGMSERLIGITAELDVETVDTPFIRLVCDAASRISADFEDAMSRGEVREGDLFDSNYQPIPGSNPQQHMTRFTEFCDRMLPRVLDSLLGQSERIVFCVAVDSNGYLPTHNRRFSQPQGADPTWNAANCRNRRIFNDRVGLAAGRSTKPFLLQTYRRDMGGGQYALMKDVSAPITVRGRHWGGLRLAYKV
;
A
#
# COMPACT_ATOMS: atom_id res chain seq x y z
N MET A 1 -37.64 -10.14 -75.27
CA MET A 1 -38.05 -10.26 -73.85
C MET A 1 -36.90 -10.66 -72.93
N ASP A 2 -35.72 -11.08 -73.46
CA ASP A 2 -34.56 -11.48 -72.65
C ASP A 2 -33.74 -10.36 -71.99
N SER A 3 -33.78 -9.11 -72.48
CA SER A 3 -32.96 -8.03 -71.92
C SER A 3 -33.46 -7.51 -70.55
N ALA A 4 -34.76 -7.65 -70.26
CA ALA A 4 -35.35 -7.22 -68.98
C ALA A 4 -35.12 -8.23 -67.84
N PHE A 5 -35.03 -9.53 -68.17
CA PHE A 5 -34.74 -10.59 -67.20
C PHE A 5 -33.25 -10.66 -66.83
N GLY A 6 -32.35 -10.42 -67.79
CA GLY A 6 -30.91 -10.30 -67.51
C GLY A 6 -30.57 -9.13 -66.57
N GLY A 7 -31.21 -7.97 -66.77
CA GLY A 7 -30.99 -6.80 -65.90
C GLY A 7 -31.51 -6.99 -64.46
N ARG A 8 -32.62 -7.71 -64.27
CA ARG A 8 -33.16 -8.02 -62.93
C ARG A 8 -32.29 -9.01 -62.17
N SER A 9 -31.72 -10.00 -62.86
CA SER A 9 -30.81 -10.99 -62.27
C SER A 9 -29.52 -10.33 -61.77
N HIS A 10 -28.96 -9.40 -62.55
CA HIS A 10 -27.78 -8.62 -62.12
C HIS A 10 -28.06 -7.79 -60.86
N LEU A 11 -29.20 -7.10 -60.81
CA LEU A 11 -29.60 -6.31 -59.64
C LEU A 11 -29.77 -7.17 -58.37
N ILE A 12 -30.32 -8.38 -58.49
CA ILE A 12 -30.49 -9.30 -57.35
C ILE A 12 -29.12 -9.80 -56.86
N ALA A 13 -28.19 -10.11 -57.76
CA ALA A 13 -26.82 -10.48 -57.41
C ALA A 13 -26.04 -9.33 -56.72
N ASP A 14 -26.24 -8.09 -57.18
CA ASP A 14 -25.66 -6.90 -56.55
C ASP A 14 -26.23 -6.69 -55.14
N ILE A 15 -27.55 -6.81 -54.95
CA ILE A 15 -28.20 -6.71 -53.64
C ILE A 15 -27.68 -7.80 -52.70
N ALA A 16 -27.48 -9.04 -53.18
CA ALA A 16 -26.95 -10.13 -52.38
C ALA A 16 -25.49 -9.85 -51.93
N THR A 17 -24.68 -9.29 -52.82
CA THR A 17 -23.31 -8.88 -52.52
C THR A 17 -23.29 -7.79 -51.46
N GLU A 18 -24.11 -6.75 -51.64
CA GLU A 18 -24.19 -5.63 -50.70
C GLU A 18 -24.75 -6.05 -49.34
N ALA A 19 -25.78 -6.91 -49.32
CA ALA A 19 -26.32 -7.47 -48.08
C ALA A 19 -25.28 -8.35 -47.34
N GLY A 20 -24.46 -9.08 -48.10
CA GLY A 20 -23.32 -9.84 -47.58
C GLY A 20 -22.25 -8.95 -46.95
N ASN A 21 -21.83 -7.90 -47.65
CA ASN A 21 -20.88 -6.90 -47.16
C ASN A 21 -21.40 -6.20 -45.90
N LEU A 22 -22.67 -5.79 -45.91
CA LEU A 22 -23.33 -5.21 -44.75
C LEU A 22 -23.31 -6.17 -43.55
N GLY A 23 -23.54 -7.46 -43.76
CA GLY A 23 -23.46 -8.46 -42.69
C GLY A 23 -22.07 -8.59 -42.06
N ILE A 24 -21.01 -8.37 -42.84
CA ILE A 24 -19.62 -8.40 -42.38
C ILE A 24 -19.33 -7.20 -41.48
N GLU A 25 -19.64 -6.01 -41.97
CA GLU A 25 -19.43 -4.76 -41.24
C GLU A 25 -20.21 -4.76 -39.91
N ILE A 26 -21.46 -5.23 -39.92
CA ILE A 26 -22.27 -5.32 -38.70
C ILE A 26 -21.66 -6.34 -37.71
N ALA A 27 -21.18 -7.49 -38.18
CA ALA A 27 -20.56 -8.49 -37.32
C ALA A 27 -19.25 -7.99 -36.68
N ASP A 28 -18.48 -7.18 -37.41
CA ASP A 28 -17.29 -6.54 -36.87
C ASP A 28 -17.64 -5.47 -35.82
N ILE A 29 -18.64 -4.62 -36.10
CA ILE A 29 -19.18 -3.64 -35.13
C ILE A 29 -19.68 -4.35 -33.86
N ALA A 30 -20.38 -5.48 -33.99
CA ALA A 30 -20.83 -6.27 -32.84
C ALA A 30 -19.66 -6.71 -31.94
N GLY A 31 -18.56 -7.14 -32.57
CA GLY A 31 -17.34 -7.50 -31.87
C GLY A 31 -16.71 -6.32 -31.12
N HIS A 32 -16.67 -5.14 -31.73
CA HIS A 32 -16.16 -3.93 -31.09
C HIS A 32 -17.04 -3.48 -29.91
N VAL A 33 -18.36 -3.57 -30.04
CA VAL A 33 -19.30 -3.25 -28.94
C VAL A 33 -19.06 -4.14 -27.72
N GLU A 34 -18.86 -5.45 -27.92
CA GLU A 34 -18.57 -6.38 -26.83
C GLU A 34 -17.21 -6.08 -26.17
N GLU A 35 -16.19 -5.73 -26.97
CA GLU A 35 -14.88 -5.35 -26.44
C GLU A 35 -14.95 -4.09 -25.56
N VAL A 36 -15.66 -3.05 -26.03
CA VAL A 36 -15.84 -1.82 -25.24
C VAL A 36 -16.65 -2.11 -23.97
N ASN A 37 -17.67 -2.96 -24.03
CA ASN A 37 -18.45 -3.38 -22.86
C ASN A 37 -17.55 -4.08 -21.80
N GLY A 38 -16.64 -4.96 -22.25
CA GLY A 38 -15.65 -5.58 -21.36
C GLY A 38 -14.72 -4.56 -20.70
N ARG A 39 -14.26 -3.55 -21.44
CA ARG A 39 -13.43 -2.45 -20.90
C ARG A 39 -14.20 -1.61 -19.87
N LEU A 40 -15.48 -1.32 -20.08
CA LEU A 40 -16.32 -0.62 -19.11
C LEU A 40 -16.49 -1.41 -17.81
N GLY A 41 -16.69 -2.72 -17.89
CA GLY A 41 -16.74 -3.59 -16.71
C GLY A 41 -15.45 -3.53 -15.88
N HIS A 42 -14.30 -3.50 -16.55
CA HIS A 42 -13.01 -3.29 -15.88
C HIS A 42 -12.92 -1.90 -15.23
N GLN A 43 -13.33 -0.85 -15.94
CA GLN A 43 -13.31 0.52 -15.44
C GLN A 43 -14.21 0.71 -14.20
N ALA A 44 -15.40 0.09 -14.18
CA ALA A 44 -16.28 0.10 -13.01
C ALA A 44 -15.60 -0.49 -11.76
N ASN A 45 -14.85 -1.60 -11.93
CA ASN A 45 -14.11 -2.21 -10.83
C ASN A 45 -12.96 -1.29 -10.34
N VAL A 46 -12.25 -0.63 -11.26
CA VAL A 46 -11.21 0.35 -10.91
C VAL A 46 -11.79 1.49 -10.09
N PHE A 47 -12.95 2.05 -10.46
CA PHE A 47 -13.61 3.11 -9.69
C PHE A 47 -14.06 2.64 -8.30
N ALA A 48 -14.58 1.42 -8.17
CA ALA A 48 -14.90 0.86 -6.86
C ALA A 48 -13.67 0.73 -5.95
N GLN A 49 -12.51 0.34 -6.51
CA GLN A 49 -11.24 0.28 -5.79
C GLN A 49 -10.72 1.67 -5.40
N LEU A 50 -10.81 2.64 -6.30
CA LEU A 50 -10.43 4.02 -6.02
C LEU A 50 -11.28 4.62 -4.90
N ARG A 51 -12.60 4.39 -4.90
CA ARG A 51 -13.49 4.81 -3.81
C ARG A 51 -13.07 4.21 -2.46
N GLY A 52 -12.75 2.92 -2.44
CA GLY A 52 -12.25 2.25 -1.25
C GLY A 52 -10.91 2.83 -0.75
N THR A 53 -10.05 3.26 -1.67
CA THR A 53 -8.78 3.92 -1.35
C THR A 53 -9.00 5.33 -0.81
N GLY A 54 -9.93 6.10 -1.40
CA GLY A 54 -10.34 7.42 -0.90
C GLY A 54 -10.86 7.39 0.54
N ASN A 55 -11.69 6.39 0.89
CA ASN A 55 -12.17 6.20 2.26
C ASN A 55 -11.04 5.94 3.25
N LYS A 56 -10.09 5.06 2.90
CA LYS A 56 -8.90 4.77 3.74
C LYS A 56 -8.00 5.99 3.90
N MET A 57 -7.90 6.82 2.87
CA MET A 57 -7.14 8.07 2.94
C MET A 57 -7.82 9.05 3.92
N SER A 58 -9.13 9.24 3.81
CA SER A 58 -9.91 10.09 4.74
C SER A 58 -9.76 9.64 6.20
N GLU A 59 -9.86 8.33 6.47
CA GLU A 59 -9.63 7.77 7.82
C GLU A 59 -8.19 8.03 8.30
N SER A 60 -7.20 7.91 7.42
CA SER A 60 -5.81 8.18 7.76
C SER A 60 -5.58 9.65 8.07
N THR A 61 -6.19 10.55 7.32
CA THR A 61 -6.16 12.00 7.58
C THR A 61 -6.76 12.34 8.95
N GLN A 62 -7.90 11.74 9.31
CA GLN A 62 -8.52 11.93 10.63
C GLN A 62 -7.59 11.48 11.76
N ARG A 63 -6.92 10.32 11.58
CA ARG A 63 -5.93 9.85 12.56
C ARG A 63 -4.71 10.77 12.68
N ILE A 64 -4.25 11.36 11.58
CA ILE A 64 -3.14 12.32 11.60
C ILE A 64 -3.55 13.60 12.34
N SER A 65 -4.72 14.18 12.06
CA SER A 65 -5.19 15.38 12.77
C SER A 65 -5.40 15.13 14.28
N ALA A 66 -5.92 13.95 14.65
CA ALA A 66 -6.00 13.55 16.06
C ALA A 66 -4.61 13.44 16.71
N ALA A 67 -3.64 12.83 16.01
CA ALA A 67 -2.26 12.73 16.50
C ALA A 67 -1.59 14.12 16.63
N ALA A 68 -1.83 15.03 15.69
CA ALA A 68 -1.35 16.41 15.75
C ALA A 68 -1.95 17.15 16.96
N THR A 69 -3.23 16.97 17.24
CA THR A 69 -3.89 17.56 18.42
C THR A 69 -3.25 17.07 19.72
N VAL A 70 -2.96 15.76 19.83
CA VAL A 70 -2.26 15.20 20.99
C VAL A 70 -0.84 15.73 21.10
N ALA A 71 -0.09 15.79 19.99
CA ALA A 71 1.26 16.35 19.95
C ALA A 71 1.30 17.81 20.40
N ARG A 72 0.32 18.63 19.98
CA ARG A 72 0.16 20.02 20.42
C ARG A 72 -0.03 20.11 21.93
N SER A 73 -0.91 19.27 22.48
CA SER A 73 -1.15 19.22 23.93
C SER A 73 0.10 18.84 24.73
N VAL A 74 0.85 17.82 24.27
CA VAL A 74 2.08 17.37 24.94
C VAL A 74 3.17 18.44 24.84
N THR A 75 3.28 19.11 23.69
CA THR A 75 4.26 20.18 23.47
C THR A 75 3.97 21.39 24.37
N GLU A 76 2.71 21.78 24.52
CA GLU A 76 2.33 22.87 25.42
C GLU A 76 2.60 22.52 26.90
N GLN A 77 2.32 21.28 27.32
CA GLN A 77 2.69 20.84 28.67
C GLN A 77 4.21 20.87 28.88
N ALA A 78 4.99 20.37 27.91
CA ALA A 78 6.44 20.41 27.97
C ALA A 78 6.97 21.86 28.02
N ARG A 79 6.34 22.79 27.29
CA ARG A 79 6.67 24.22 27.35
C ARG A 79 6.49 24.79 28.75
N GLN A 80 5.39 24.44 29.43
CA GLN A 80 5.14 24.86 30.82
C GLN A 80 6.17 24.26 31.79
N GLU A 81 6.59 23.01 31.59
CA GLU A 81 7.65 22.38 32.41
C GLU A 81 9.02 23.04 32.19
N VAL A 82 9.34 23.43 30.95
CA VAL A 82 10.55 24.18 30.62
C VAL A 82 10.54 25.55 31.30
N GLU A 83 9.42 26.27 31.25
CA GLU A 83 9.26 27.58 31.90
C GLU A 83 9.44 27.46 33.43
N SER A 84 8.82 26.45 34.06
CA SER A 84 9.03 26.16 35.48
C SER A 84 10.47 25.78 35.81
N SER A 85 11.13 25.03 34.93
CA SER A 85 12.53 24.63 35.10
C SER A 85 13.48 25.81 35.00
N HIS A 86 13.21 26.73 34.08
CA HIS A 86 13.94 27.99 33.94
C HIS A 86 13.87 28.80 35.24
N ASP A 87 12.68 28.98 35.83
CA ASP A 87 12.51 29.68 37.10
C ASP A 87 13.24 29.01 38.27
N ARG A 88 13.32 27.68 38.27
CA ARG A 88 14.05 26.92 39.31
C ARG A 88 15.56 27.09 39.17
N VAL A 89 16.07 27.10 37.94
CA VAL A 89 17.50 27.34 37.68
C VAL A 89 17.87 28.76 38.06
N GLN A 90 17.04 29.75 37.72
CA GLN A 90 17.29 31.14 38.11
C GLN A 90 17.36 31.31 39.63
N ARG A 91 16.41 30.73 40.37
CA ARG A 91 16.44 30.72 41.84
C ARG A 91 17.68 30.02 42.40
N SER A 92 18.10 28.90 41.79
CA SER A 92 19.31 28.19 42.20
C SER A 92 20.56 29.05 41.99
N MET A 93 20.64 29.82 40.91
CA MET A 93 21.73 30.76 40.67
C MET A 93 21.77 31.86 41.74
N ASP A 94 20.61 32.41 42.11
CA ASP A 94 20.51 33.41 43.17
C ASP A 94 20.98 32.86 44.53
N ASP A 95 20.58 31.64 44.88
CA ASP A 95 21.01 30.94 46.09
C ASP A 95 22.53 30.69 46.10
N ILE A 96 23.11 30.31 44.96
CA ILE A 96 24.57 30.11 44.83
C ILE A 96 25.32 31.43 44.97
N HIS A 97 24.82 32.52 44.38
CA HIS A 97 25.41 33.84 44.57
C HIS A 97 25.37 34.28 46.04
N ALA A 98 24.25 34.04 46.72
CA ALA A 98 24.14 34.31 48.15
C ALA A 98 25.13 33.47 48.97
N LEU A 99 25.31 32.19 48.63
CA LEU A 99 26.28 31.31 49.28
C LEU A 99 27.72 31.80 49.07
N VAL A 100 28.10 32.17 47.85
CA VAL A 100 29.44 32.70 47.54
C VAL A 100 29.70 33.98 48.35
N ALA A 101 28.72 34.88 48.44
CA ALA A 101 28.82 36.09 49.25
C ALA A 101 28.97 35.79 50.75
N ALA A 102 28.20 34.83 51.27
CA ALA A 102 28.28 34.41 52.67
C ALA A 102 29.66 33.82 53.02
N VAL A 103 30.22 32.97 52.15
CA VAL A 103 31.57 32.41 52.34
C VAL A 103 32.63 33.51 52.30
N GLY A 104 32.53 34.47 51.36
CA GLY A 104 33.42 35.63 51.34
C GLY A 104 33.34 36.49 52.62
N GLY A 105 32.16 36.60 53.22
CA GLY A 105 31.97 37.25 54.52
C GLY A 105 32.67 36.52 55.67
N ILE A 106 32.62 35.18 55.68
CA ILE A 106 33.31 34.33 56.67
C ILE A 106 34.83 34.49 56.55
N GLU A 107 35.37 34.49 55.33
CA GLU A 107 36.81 34.70 55.09
C GLU A 107 37.27 36.05 55.67
N GLY A 108 36.48 37.12 55.50
CA GLY A 108 36.76 38.42 56.09
C GLY A 108 36.73 38.43 57.62
N GLN A 109 35.78 37.72 58.23
CA GLN A 109 35.70 37.60 59.69
C GLN A 109 36.89 36.82 60.27
N ILE A 110 37.34 35.75 59.61
CA ILE A 110 38.48 34.96 60.05
C ILE A 110 39.78 35.78 59.95
N ALA A 111 39.94 36.58 58.88
CA ALA A 111 41.08 37.49 58.76
C ALA A 111 41.14 38.49 59.93
N GLY A 112 40.00 39.07 60.30
CA GLY A 112 39.90 39.96 61.47
C GLY A 112 40.19 39.23 62.80
N LEU A 113 39.76 37.97 62.94
CA LEU A 113 40.07 37.15 64.11
C LEU A 113 41.58 36.88 64.24
N GLN A 114 42.26 36.57 63.13
CA GLN A 114 43.71 36.36 63.13
C GLN A 114 44.45 37.62 63.58
N GLU A 115 44.06 38.80 63.07
CA GLU A 115 44.65 40.08 63.51
C GLU A 115 44.47 40.32 65.01
N ALA A 116 43.28 40.02 65.55
CA ALA A 116 43.00 40.13 66.98
C ALA A 116 43.84 39.16 67.81
N LEU A 117 43.95 37.89 67.41
CA LEU A 117 44.79 36.89 68.08
C LEU A 117 46.26 37.30 68.09
N ASP A 118 46.75 37.84 66.97
CA ASP A 118 48.13 38.28 66.81
C ASP A 118 48.44 39.48 67.73
N ARG A 119 47.48 40.40 67.88
CA ARG A 119 47.56 41.52 68.83
C ARG A 119 47.59 41.04 70.28
N VAL A 120 46.75 40.08 70.64
CA VAL A 120 46.76 39.47 71.99
C VAL A 120 48.08 38.75 72.26
N GLY A 121 48.63 38.06 71.26
CA GLY A 121 49.93 37.39 71.34
C GLY A 121 51.09 38.35 71.62
N ARG A 122 51.12 39.51 70.97
CA ARG A 122 52.11 40.56 71.26
C ARG A 122 52.05 41.01 72.72
N VAL A 123 50.85 41.29 73.23
CA VAL A 123 50.64 41.71 74.63
C VAL A 123 51.04 40.61 75.61
N ALA A 124 50.65 39.35 75.37
CA ALA A 124 51.01 38.22 76.21
C ALA A 124 52.54 38.04 76.30
N LYS A 125 53.25 38.25 75.17
CA LYS A 125 54.71 38.17 75.10
C LYS A 125 55.39 39.31 75.87
N GLU A 126 54.85 40.52 75.82
CA GLU A 126 55.32 41.64 76.65
C GLU A 126 55.15 41.33 78.15
N ILE A 127 53.98 40.80 78.55
CA ILE A 127 53.73 40.40 79.95
C ILE A 127 54.71 39.31 80.38
N PHE A 128 55.02 38.34 79.53
CA PHE A 128 56.02 37.31 79.81
C PHE A 128 57.41 37.91 80.06
N VAL A 129 57.83 38.89 79.24
CA VAL A 129 59.11 39.59 79.40
C VAL A 129 59.13 40.37 80.73
N ILE A 130 58.05 41.09 81.05
CA ILE A 130 57.91 41.82 82.32
C ILE A 130 58.00 40.85 83.49
N ALA A 131 57.22 39.75 83.48
CA ALA A 131 57.24 38.74 84.53
C ALA A 131 58.64 38.13 84.74
N LYS A 132 59.38 37.86 83.65
CA LYS A 132 60.77 37.37 83.72
C LYS A 132 61.72 38.41 84.33
N GLN A 133 61.57 39.68 83.97
CA GLN A 133 62.33 40.78 84.57
C GLN A 133 62.00 40.95 86.05
N THR A 134 60.71 40.89 86.43
CA THR A 134 60.25 40.95 87.82
C THR A 134 60.81 39.78 88.63
N ASN A 135 60.84 38.57 88.07
CA ASN A 135 61.44 37.40 88.71
C ASN A 135 62.95 37.59 88.97
N LEU A 136 63.68 38.20 88.03
CA LEU A 136 65.10 38.52 88.20
C LEU A 136 65.32 39.62 89.26
N LEU A 137 64.48 40.66 89.27
CA LEU A 137 64.50 41.71 90.29
C LEU A 137 64.22 41.13 91.69
N ALA A 138 63.20 40.28 91.81
CA ALA A 138 62.84 39.60 93.05
C ALA A 138 63.96 38.65 93.53
N LEU A 139 64.63 37.97 92.60
CA LEU A 139 65.80 37.14 92.92
C LEU A 139 66.94 37.98 93.48
N ASN A 140 67.29 39.09 92.84
CA ASN A 140 68.32 40.02 93.32
C ASN A 140 67.96 40.58 94.70
N ALA A 141 66.69 40.95 94.93
CA ALA A 141 66.21 41.41 96.22
C ALA A 141 66.27 40.31 97.30
N THR A 142 66.00 39.06 96.94
CA THR A 142 66.13 37.90 97.85
C THR A 142 67.59 37.68 98.25
N ILE A 143 68.53 37.82 97.31
CA ILE A 143 69.98 37.72 97.57
C ILE A 143 70.42 38.83 98.53
N GLU A 144 70.03 40.08 98.28
CA GLU A 144 70.44 41.21 99.12
C GLU A 144 69.79 41.17 100.51
N ALA A 145 68.54 40.70 100.59
CA ALA A 145 67.86 40.44 101.86
C ALA A 145 68.56 39.35 102.69
N ALA A 146 69.07 38.28 102.05
CA ALA A 146 69.89 37.26 102.70
C ALA A 146 71.25 37.82 103.17
N ARG A 147 71.82 38.77 102.41
CA ARG A 147 73.09 39.44 102.72
C ARG A 147 73.00 40.37 103.94
N ALA A 148 71.82 40.96 104.19
CA ALA A 148 71.52 41.81 105.34
C ALA A 148 71.24 41.04 106.65
N GLY A 149 71.24 39.70 106.64
CA GLY A 149 71.04 38.86 107.83
C GLY A 149 69.67 39.05 108.50
N GLU A 150 69.63 39.14 109.84
CA GLU A 150 68.38 39.30 110.62
C GLU A 150 67.58 40.57 110.24
N ALA A 151 68.25 41.66 109.84
CA ALA A 151 67.60 42.91 109.43
C ALA A 151 66.85 42.82 108.09
N GLY A 152 67.22 41.85 107.23
CA GLY A 152 66.63 41.65 105.89
C GLY A 152 65.43 40.70 105.86
N ARG A 153 65.06 40.09 106.99
CA ARG A 153 64.12 38.95 107.04
C ARG A 153 62.72 39.28 106.52
N GLY A 154 62.19 40.47 106.82
CA GLY A 154 60.90 40.94 106.27
C GLY A 154 60.94 41.19 104.77
N PHE A 155 62.05 41.74 104.26
CA PHE A 155 62.28 41.93 102.82
C PHE A 155 62.39 40.59 102.07
N ALA A 156 63.02 39.58 102.68
CA ALA A 156 63.15 38.26 102.09
C ALA A 156 61.79 37.58 101.85
N VAL A 157 60.81 37.76 102.75
CA VAL A 157 59.45 37.23 102.59
C VAL A 157 58.75 37.89 101.40
N VAL A 158 58.77 39.22 101.32
CA VAL A 158 58.16 39.96 100.20
C VAL A 158 58.84 39.61 98.87
N ALA A 159 60.17 39.54 98.84
CA ALA A 159 60.91 39.18 97.62
C ALA A 159 60.59 37.76 97.13
N ASN A 160 60.43 36.79 98.05
CA ASN A 160 60.00 35.43 97.68
C ASN A 160 58.55 35.39 97.17
N GLU A 161 57.65 36.18 97.73
CA GLU A 161 56.25 36.26 97.26
C GLU A 161 56.17 36.90 95.86
N VAL A 162 56.92 37.98 95.61
CA VAL A 162 57.03 38.61 94.27
C VAL A 162 57.63 37.62 93.27
N LYS A 163 58.65 36.85 93.67
CA LYS A 163 59.25 35.80 92.85
C LYS A 163 58.23 34.72 92.49
N ALA A 164 57.47 34.21 93.46
CA ALA A 164 56.42 33.23 93.22
C ALA A 164 55.32 33.76 92.29
N LEU A 165 54.86 35.00 92.51
CA LEU A 165 53.85 35.65 91.67
C LEU A 165 54.35 35.84 90.24
N SER A 166 55.58 36.32 90.05
CA SER A 166 56.19 36.50 88.74
C SER A 166 56.34 35.18 87.98
N LYS A 167 56.70 34.09 88.65
CA LYS A 167 56.73 32.73 88.06
C LYS A 167 55.35 32.29 87.61
N LYS A 168 54.32 32.47 88.46
CA LYS A 168 52.93 32.15 88.14
C LYS A 168 52.41 32.97 86.95
N THR A 169 52.80 34.25 86.86
CA THR A 169 52.49 35.10 85.70
C THR A 169 53.17 34.59 84.43
N SER A 170 54.46 34.20 84.49
CA SER A 170 55.16 33.60 83.34
C SER A 170 54.51 32.28 82.89
N GLU A 171 54.13 31.41 83.83
CA GLU A 171 53.41 30.16 83.56
C GLU A 171 52.07 30.45 82.87
N ALA A 172 51.26 31.38 83.40
CA ALA A 172 49.99 31.80 82.78
C ALA A 172 50.16 32.38 81.38
N THR A 173 51.17 33.22 81.14
CA THR A 173 51.46 33.73 79.79
C THR A 173 51.92 32.65 78.82
N THR A 174 52.55 31.57 79.31
CA THR A 174 52.94 30.42 78.47
C THR A 174 51.70 29.62 78.05
N GLU A 175 50.73 29.45 78.95
CA GLU A 175 49.44 28.83 78.65
C GLU A 175 48.62 29.66 77.65
N ILE A 176 48.64 30.99 77.78
CA ILE A 176 48.04 31.91 76.80
C ILE A 176 48.70 31.74 75.42
N ASP A 177 50.03 31.69 75.33
CA ASP A 177 50.75 31.47 74.07
C ASP A 177 50.36 30.14 73.40
N ALA A 178 50.25 29.06 74.19
CA ALA A 178 49.79 27.76 73.70
C ALA A 178 48.34 27.83 73.18
N THR A 179 47.45 28.52 73.90
CA THR A 179 46.05 28.71 73.50
C THR A 179 45.94 29.53 72.22
N LEU A 180 46.71 30.61 72.09
CA LEU A 180 46.74 31.44 70.88
C LEU A 180 47.23 30.66 69.66
N LYS A 181 48.27 29.83 69.81
CA LYS A 181 48.73 28.93 68.74
C LYS A 181 47.62 27.98 68.30
N TYR A 182 46.93 27.34 69.25
CA TYR A 182 45.80 26.47 68.95
C TYR A 182 44.68 27.21 68.20
N LEU A 183 44.29 28.40 68.66
CA LEU A 183 43.26 29.20 68.00
C LEU A 183 43.68 29.67 66.60
N ASN A 184 44.96 29.99 66.40
CA ASN A 184 45.47 30.38 65.11
C ASN A 184 45.47 29.20 64.11
N ASP A 185 45.86 28.00 64.57
CA ASP A 185 45.75 26.77 63.77
C ASP A 185 44.30 26.48 63.39
N GLN A 186 43.35 26.67 64.30
CA GLN A 186 41.91 26.52 64.01
C GLN A 186 41.44 27.56 62.99
N ALA A 187 41.86 28.82 63.11
CA ALA A 187 41.54 29.87 62.14
C ALA A 187 42.07 29.51 60.73
N GLN A 188 43.31 29.01 60.63
CA GLN A 188 43.88 28.58 59.35
C GLN A 188 43.11 27.41 58.71
N ARG A 189 42.65 26.44 59.52
CA ARG A 189 41.81 25.33 59.03
C ARG A 189 40.47 25.85 58.49
N LEU A 190 39.80 26.74 59.22
CA LEU A 190 38.56 27.36 58.79
C LEU A 190 38.72 28.17 57.50
N MET A 191 39.85 28.85 57.30
CA MET A 191 40.16 29.52 56.03
C MET A 191 40.28 28.52 54.87
N ALA A 192 41.00 27.41 55.08
CA ALA A 192 41.16 26.40 54.04
C ALA A 192 39.81 25.73 53.67
N GLU A 193 38.97 25.45 54.66
CA GLU A 193 37.61 24.94 54.46
C GLU A 193 36.70 25.96 53.74
N SER A 194 36.81 27.25 54.09
CA SER A 194 36.07 28.33 53.43
C SER A 194 36.47 28.46 51.97
N ALA A 195 37.77 28.48 51.68
CA ALA A 195 38.29 28.55 50.31
C ALA A 195 37.84 27.33 49.47
N SER A 196 37.86 26.14 50.05
CA SER A 196 37.33 24.92 49.41
C SER A 196 35.83 25.04 49.11
N SER A 197 35.05 25.57 50.06
CA SER A 197 33.61 25.77 49.91
C SER A 197 33.29 26.81 48.84
N ALA A 198 34.04 27.91 48.77
CA ALA A 198 33.93 28.89 47.70
C ALA A 198 34.23 28.27 46.32
N GLY A 199 35.27 27.44 46.22
CA GLY A 199 35.60 26.71 45.00
C GLY A 199 34.47 25.77 44.54
N LYS A 200 33.88 25.02 45.47
CA LYS A 200 32.71 24.16 45.18
C LYS A 200 31.50 24.98 44.74
N ALA A 201 31.20 26.10 45.41
CA ALA A 201 30.08 26.96 45.06
C ALA A 201 30.23 27.53 43.63
N ARG A 202 31.44 27.95 43.23
CA ARG A 202 31.72 28.39 41.85
C ARG A 202 31.51 27.27 40.83
N ALA A 203 31.99 26.06 41.10
CA ALA A 203 31.76 24.91 40.22
C ALA A 203 30.27 24.59 40.04
N VAL A 204 29.48 24.71 41.13
CA VAL A 204 28.02 24.55 41.06
C VAL A 204 27.37 25.70 40.26
N SER A 205 27.87 26.94 40.38
CA SER A 205 27.41 28.08 39.57
C SER A 205 27.64 27.85 38.07
N GLU A 206 28.84 27.40 37.68
CA GLU A 206 29.17 27.07 36.30
C GLU A 206 28.26 25.95 35.76
N GLY A 207 28.07 24.88 36.54
CA GLY A 207 27.17 23.78 36.18
C GLY A 207 25.72 24.23 36.03
N THR A 208 25.24 25.10 36.91
CA THR A 208 23.86 25.63 36.88
C THR A 208 23.66 26.56 35.67
N THR A 209 24.66 27.36 35.31
CA THR A 209 24.66 28.16 34.08
C THR A 209 24.54 27.28 32.83
N ALA A 210 25.29 26.18 32.78
CA ALA A 210 25.21 25.22 31.68
C ALA A 210 23.82 24.56 31.58
N ILE A 211 23.20 24.22 32.72
CA ILE A 211 21.82 23.71 32.76
C ILE A 211 20.84 24.75 32.21
N GLY A 212 20.99 26.03 32.55
CA GLY A 212 20.17 27.12 32.01
C GLY A 212 20.20 27.17 30.48
N ALA A 213 21.39 27.11 29.88
CA ALA A 213 21.54 27.12 28.42
C ALA A 213 20.88 25.90 27.73
N VAL A 214 20.90 24.73 28.39
CA VAL A 214 20.19 23.54 27.89
C VAL A 214 18.68 23.76 27.94
N ILE A 215 18.15 24.32 29.04
CA ILE A 215 16.71 24.62 29.18
C ILE A 215 16.24 25.60 28.10
N GLU A 216 16.99 26.67 27.81
CA GLU A 216 16.66 27.59 26.72
C GLU A 216 16.62 26.90 25.35
N THR A 217 17.56 25.97 25.12
CA THR A 217 17.61 25.20 23.87
C THR A 217 16.40 24.27 23.75
N VAL A 218 16.00 23.60 24.84
CA VAL A 218 14.78 22.79 24.88
C VAL A 218 13.54 23.67 24.65
N GLY A 219 13.49 24.87 25.23
CA GLY A 219 12.39 25.82 25.03
C GLY A 219 12.20 26.22 23.56
N ARG A 220 13.31 26.52 22.85
CA ARG A 220 13.25 26.78 21.39
C ARG A 220 12.77 25.56 20.61
N ALA A 221 13.27 24.38 20.93
CA ALA A 221 12.84 23.14 20.27
C ALA A 221 11.33 22.88 20.46
N MET A 222 10.77 23.18 21.63
CA MET A 222 9.32 23.07 21.87
C MET A 222 8.52 24.08 21.02
N SER A 223 9.00 25.31 20.88
CA SER A 223 8.36 26.30 20.01
C SER A 223 8.38 25.89 18.53
N GLU A 224 9.48 25.31 18.06
CA GLU A 224 9.59 24.77 16.70
C GLU A 224 8.63 23.58 16.50
N LEU A 225 8.58 22.65 17.45
CA LEU A 225 7.65 21.51 17.42
C LEU A 225 6.19 21.94 17.36
N ASN A 226 5.81 22.99 18.08
CA ASN A 226 4.45 23.52 18.02
C ASN A 226 4.12 24.06 16.61
N GLY A 227 5.06 24.79 15.99
CA GLY A 227 4.92 25.27 14.63
C GLY A 227 4.84 24.16 13.58
N GLU A 228 5.60 23.08 13.73
CA GLU A 228 5.49 21.90 12.85
C GLU A 228 4.16 21.17 13.04
N THR A 229 3.64 21.12 14.27
CA THR A 229 2.33 20.52 14.55
C THR A 229 1.20 21.29 13.87
N ASP A 230 1.26 22.62 13.84
CA ASP A 230 0.29 23.46 13.12
C ASP A 230 0.33 23.22 11.60
N LYS A 231 1.52 23.04 11.03
CA LYS A 231 1.67 22.70 9.61
C LYS A 231 1.08 21.32 9.28
N ILE A 232 1.27 20.34 10.15
CA ILE A 232 0.69 18.99 9.98
C ILE A 232 -0.83 19.05 10.00
N ASP A 233 -1.41 19.83 10.90
CA ASP A 233 -2.86 19.99 11.03
C ASP A 233 -3.47 20.68 9.79
N ALA A 234 -2.81 21.72 9.29
CA ALA A 234 -3.19 22.39 8.04
C ALA A 234 -3.10 21.46 6.82
N ALA A 235 -1.99 20.75 6.66
CA ALA A 235 -1.81 19.79 5.56
C ALA A 235 -2.83 18.64 5.64
N SER A 236 -3.15 18.17 6.85
CA SER A 236 -4.18 17.15 7.05
C SER A 236 -5.54 17.66 6.60
N SER A 237 -5.90 18.89 6.96
CA SER A 237 -7.17 19.50 6.53
C SER A 237 -7.28 19.62 5.01
N GLU A 238 -6.20 20.02 4.33
CA GLU A 238 -6.13 20.09 2.87
C GLU A 238 -6.27 18.71 2.21
N ILE A 239 -5.55 17.70 2.72
CA ILE A 239 -5.68 16.32 2.24
C ILE A 239 -7.12 15.81 2.44
N GLY A 240 -7.75 16.17 3.56
CA GLY A 240 -9.16 15.83 3.84
C GLY A 240 -10.10 16.37 2.77
N ALA A 241 -10.00 17.66 2.46
CA ALA A 241 -10.79 18.30 1.41
C ALA A 241 -10.56 17.66 0.02
N ASN A 242 -9.30 17.40 -0.33
CA ASN A 242 -8.96 16.74 -1.60
C ASN A 242 -9.51 15.30 -1.68
N CYS A 243 -9.61 14.60 -0.55
CA CYS A 243 -10.23 13.27 -0.51
C CYS A 243 -11.74 13.33 -0.74
N GLU A 244 -12.42 14.34 -0.20
CA GLU A 244 -13.86 14.55 -0.42
C GLU A 244 -14.14 14.89 -1.89
N GLU A 245 -13.34 15.79 -2.50
CA GLU A 245 -13.43 16.11 -3.93
C GLU A 245 -13.19 14.88 -4.81
N LEU A 246 -12.13 14.11 -4.52
CA LEU A 246 -11.84 12.87 -5.24
C LEU A 246 -12.99 11.87 -5.15
N GLN A 247 -13.66 11.75 -4.00
CA GLN A 247 -14.81 10.87 -3.85
C GLN A 247 -15.97 11.31 -4.75
N HIS A 248 -16.25 12.62 -4.81
CA HIS A 248 -17.26 13.16 -5.72
C HIS A 248 -16.93 12.89 -7.19
N GLU A 249 -15.69 13.11 -7.61
CA GLU A 249 -15.25 12.82 -8.98
C GLU A 249 -15.40 11.32 -9.33
N ILE A 250 -15.06 10.42 -8.40
CA ILE A 250 -15.20 8.98 -8.61
C ILE A 250 -16.67 8.58 -8.75
N ASP A 251 -17.57 9.17 -7.96
CA ASP A 251 -19.00 8.90 -8.07
C ASP A 251 -19.57 9.37 -9.41
N ASP A 252 -19.18 10.57 -9.88
CA ASP A 252 -19.56 11.08 -11.20
C ASP A 252 -19.04 10.18 -12.34
N LEU A 253 -17.79 9.71 -12.23
CA LEU A 253 -17.20 8.78 -13.19
C LEU A 253 -17.91 7.42 -13.19
N ALA A 254 -18.33 6.93 -12.02
CA ALA A 254 -19.09 5.69 -11.91
C ALA A 254 -20.47 5.81 -12.57
N VAL A 255 -21.16 6.95 -12.39
CA VAL A 255 -22.40 7.26 -13.10
C VAL A 255 -22.17 7.30 -14.61
N GLY A 256 -21.08 7.93 -15.07
CA GLY A 256 -20.71 7.99 -16.49
C GLY A 256 -20.46 6.62 -17.12
N VAL A 257 -19.82 5.70 -16.38
CA VAL A 257 -19.62 4.30 -16.82
C VAL A 257 -20.93 3.55 -16.90
N GLN A 258 -21.84 3.73 -15.93
CA GLN A 258 -23.15 3.10 -15.98
C GLN A 258 -23.96 3.56 -17.20
N LEU A 259 -23.99 4.87 -17.48
CA LEU A 259 -24.65 5.42 -18.67
C LEU A 259 -24.05 4.87 -19.97
N SER A 260 -22.72 4.74 -20.02
CA SER A 260 -22.03 4.16 -21.18
C SER A 260 -22.35 2.67 -21.37
N SER A 261 -22.46 1.92 -20.27
CA SER A 261 -22.89 0.51 -20.28
C SER A 261 -24.31 0.38 -20.85
N ASP A 262 -25.25 1.22 -20.40
CA ASP A 262 -26.63 1.20 -20.88
C ASP A 262 -26.72 1.56 -22.38
N ASN A 263 -25.93 2.55 -22.83
CA ASN A 263 -25.85 2.93 -24.23
C ASN A 263 -25.26 1.81 -25.11
N LEU A 264 -24.23 1.10 -24.63
CA LEU A 264 -23.66 -0.05 -25.34
C LEU A 264 -24.61 -1.24 -25.39
N ALA A 265 -25.38 -1.49 -24.33
CA ALA A 265 -26.41 -2.52 -24.33
C ALA A 265 -27.45 -2.24 -25.43
N GLN A 266 -27.91 -0.99 -25.54
CA GLN A 266 -28.81 -0.57 -26.63
C GLN A 266 -28.15 -0.69 -28.01
N ALA A 267 -26.87 -0.29 -28.14
CA ALA A 267 -26.13 -0.41 -29.38
C ALA A 267 -26.01 -1.88 -29.81
N ARG A 268 -25.70 -2.78 -28.89
CA ARG A 268 -25.62 -4.23 -29.11
C ARG A 268 -26.95 -4.79 -29.63
N ASP A 269 -28.06 -4.40 -29.03
CA ASP A 269 -29.38 -4.88 -29.44
C ASP A 269 -29.77 -4.38 -30.84
N ARG A 270 -29.42 -3.13 -31.17
CA ARG A 270 -29.59 -2.57 -32.52
C ARG A 270 -28.71 -3.29 -33.55
N VAL A 271 -27.44 -3.54 -33.21
CA VAL A 271 -26.50 -4.28 -34.06
C VAL A 271 -27.01 -5.69 -34.32
N ASN A 272 -27.47 -6.41 -33.29
CA ASN A 272 -28.08 -7.74 -33.45
C ASN A 272 -29.31 -7.73 -34.37
N THR A 273 -30.13 -6.67 -34.28
CA THR A 273 -31.26 -6.47 -35.18
C THR A 273 -30.81 -6.28 -36.63
N LEU A 274 -29.76 -5.49 -36.86
CA LEU A 274 -29.17 -5.27 -38.18
C LEU A 274 -28.57 -6.56 -38.76
N VAL A 275 -27.89 -7.38 -37.93
CA VAL A 275 -27.38 -8.70 -38.37
C VAL A 275 -28.55 -9.55 -38.87
N GLY A 276 -29.63 -9.64 -38.10
CA GLY A 276 -30.82 -10.38 -38.50
C GLY A 276 -31.50 -9.83 -39.76
N MET A 277 -31.42 -8.52 -40.03
CA MET A 277 -31.91 -7.91 -41.27
C MET A 277 -31.05 -8.31 -42.48
N SER A 278 -29.73 -8.25 -42.36
CA SER A 278 -28.78 -8.69 -43.40
C SER A 278 -28.97 -10.17 -43.73
N GLU A 279 -29.05 -11.04 -42.71
CA GLU A 279 -29.31 -12.49 -42.88
C GLU A 279 -30.65 -12.74 -43.61
N ARG A 280 -31.70 -11.95 -43.34
CA ARG A 280 -32.98 -12.05 -44.07
C ARG A 280 -32.89 -11.61 -45.51
N LEU A 281 -32.19 -10.50 -45.82
CA LEU A 281 -32.01 -10.03 -47.19
C LEU A 281 -31.27 -11.07 -48.04
N ILE A 282 -30.21 -11.67 -47.49
CA ILE A 282 -29.46 -12.74 -48.13
C ILE A 282 -30.35 -13.97 -48.36
N GLY A 283 -31.20 -14.33 -47.39
CA GLY A 283 -32.17 -15.42 -47.56
C GLY A 283 -33.13 -15.17 -48.71
N ILE A 284 -33.71 -13.96 -48.80
CA ILE A 284 -34.64 -13.59 -49.87
C ILE A 284 -33.96 -13.61 -51.24
N THR A 285 -32.74 -13.07 -51.37
CA THR A 285 -32.05 -13.05 -52.67
C THR A 285 -31.65 -14.45 -53.15
N ALA A 286 -31.42 -15.39 -52.23
CA ALA A 286 -31.14 -16.78 -52.57
C ALA A 286 -32.40 -17.62 -52.86
N GLU A 287 -33.59 -17.18 -52.44
CA GLU A 287 -34.88 -17.77 -52.86
C GLU A 287 -35.30 -17.33 -54.27
N LEU A 288 -34.81 -16.18 -54.71
CA LEU A 288 -34.92 -15.75 -56.10
C LEU A 288 -33.90 -16.57 -56.90
N ASP A 289 -34.34 -17.33 -57.90
CA ASP A 289 -33.55 -18.28 -58.71
C ASP A 289 -32.47 -17.58 -59.57
N VAL A 290 -31.56 -16.86 -58.91
CA VAL A 290 -30.50 -16.01 -59.44
C VAL A 290 -29.20 -16.46 -58.79
N GLU A 291 -28.19 -16.73 -59.61
CA GLU A 291 -26.88 -17.10 -59.07
C GLU A 291 -26.21 -15.90 -58.39
N THR A 292 -25.91 -16.08 -57.10
CA THR A 292 -25.18 -15.13 -56.25
C THR A 292 -23.81 -15.69 -55.87
N VAL A 293 -22.93 -14.84 -55.32
CA VAL A 293 -21.59 -15.24 -54.83
C VAL A 293 -21.61 -16.36 -53.79
N ASP A 294 -22.73 -16.53 -53.09
CA ASP A 294 -22.91 -17.53 -52.04
C ASP A 294 -23.60 -18.81 -52.54
N THR A 295 -24.23 -18.76 -53.73
CA THR A 295 -25.01 -19.87 -54.31
C THR A 295 -24.21 -21.17 -54.46
N PRO A 296 -22.93 -21.17 -54.92
CA PRO A 296 -22.15 -22.40 -54.99
C PRO A 296 -21.97 -23.08 -53.63
N PHE A 297 -21.77 -22.30 -52.56
CA PHE A 297 -21.60 -22.82 -51.21
C PHE A 297 -22.92 -23.31 -50.60
N ILE A 298 -24.02 -22.60 -50.88
CA ILE A 298 -25.38 -23.02 -50.49
C ILE A 298 -25.71 -24.38 -51.11
N ARG A 299 -25.54 -24.55 -52.43
CA ARG A 299 -25.77 -25.84 -53.10
C ARG A 299 -24.90 -26.94 -52.49
N LEU A 300 -23.61 -26.66 -52.30
CA LEU A 300 -22.66 -27.61 -51.77
C LEU A 300 -23.02 -28.12 -50.37
N VAL A 301 -23.47 -27.23 -49.46
CA VAL A 301 -23.87 -27.64 -48.11
C VAL A 301 -25.22 -28.35 -48.10
N CYS A 302 -26.17 -27.94 -48.93
CA CYS A 302 -27.48 -28.60 -49.04
C CYS A 302 -27.36 -30.03 -49.58
N ASP A 303 -26.55 -30.22 -50.63
CA ASP A 303 -26.29 -31.54 -51.21
C ASP A 303 -25.60 -32.46 -50.20
N ALA A 304 -24.60 -31.94 -49.48
CA ALA A 304 -23.90 -32.69 -48.46
C ALA A 304 -24.77 -33.01 -47.24
N ALA A 305 -25.63 -32.09 -46.80
CA ALA A 305 -26.57 -32.33 -45.69
C ALA A 305 -27.60 -33.40 -46.06
N SER A 306 -28.10 -33.36 -47.31
CA SER A 306 -29.00 -34.37 -47.85
C SER A 306 -28.33 -35.75 -47.92
N ARG A 307 -27.06 -35.79 -48.34
CA ARG A 307 -26.26 -37.03 -48.33
C ARG A 307 -26.03 -37.57 -46.93
N ILE A 308 -25.67 -36.73 -45.97
CA ILE A 308 -25.49 -37.15 -44.57
C ILE A 308 -26.82 -37.67 -43.99
N SER A 309 -27.93 -37.01 -44.31
CA SER A 309 -29.28 -37.46 -43.92
C SER A 309 -29.56 -38.87 -44.43
N ALA A 310 -29.31 -39.12 -45.72
CA ALA A 310 -29.47 -40.44 -46.32
C ALA A 310 -28.50 -41.48 -45.71
N ASP A 311 -27.23 -41.13 -45.51
CA ASP A 311 -26.23 -42.03 -44.92
C ASP A 311 -26.57 -42.38 -43.45
N PHE A 312 -27.18 -41.46 -42.69
CA PHE A 312 -27.69 -41.73 -41.32
C PHE A 312 -28.86 -42.71 -41.35
N GLU A 313 -29.82 -42.52 -42.25
CA GLU A 313 -30.96 -43.43 -42.43
C GLU A 313 -30.51 -44.83 -42.88
N ASP A 314 -29.56 -44.88 -43.81
CA ASP A 314 -28.96 -46.11 -44.32
C ASP A 314 -28.20 -46.86 -43.22
N ALA A 315 -27.38 -46.16 -42.42
CA ALA A 315 -26.69 -46.76 -41.28
C ALA A 315 -27.66 -47.28 -40.22
N MET A 316 -28.78 -46.58 -39.99
CA MET A 316 -29.85 -47.07 -39.12
C MET A 316 -30.51 -48.33 -39.68
N SER A 317 -30.74 -48.41 -40.99
CA SER A 317 -31.32 -49.61 -41.62
C SER A 317 -30.41 -50.84 -41.52
N ARG A 318 -29.08 -50.62 -41.51
CA ARG A 318 -28.05 -51.66 -41.31
C ARG A 318 -27.81 -51.99 -39.83
N GLY A 319 -28.44 -51.28 -38.90
CA GLY A 319 -28.28 -51.49 -37.45
C GLY A 319 -26.95 -50.98 -36.89
N GLU A 320 -26.24 -50.11 -37.60
CA GLU A 320 -24.96 -49.53 -37.17
C GLU A 320 -25.13 -48.43 -36.10
N VAL A 321 -26.32 -47.83 -36.03
CA VAL A 321 -26.72 -46.85 -35.00
C VAL A 321 -28.23 -46.93 -34.75
N ARG A 322 -28.67 -46.72 -33.50
CA ARG A 322 -30.11 -46.67 -33.17
C ARG A 322 -30.62 -45.23 -33.22
N GLU A 323 -31.91 -45.06 -33.51
CA GLU A 323 -32.54 -43.74 -33.53
C GLU A 323 -32.35 -43.00 -32.20
N GLY A 324 -32.63 -43.67 -31.07
CA GLY A 324 -32.43 -43.08 -29.75
C GLY A 324 -30.98 -42.70 -29.43
N ASP A 325 -30.00 -43.34 -30.07
CA ASP A 325 -28.59 -43.00 -29.91
C ASP A 325 -28.23 -41.74 -30.70
N LEU A 326 -28.78 -41.55 -31.92
CA LEU A 326 -28.57 -40.35 -32.75
C LEU A 326 -29.14 -39.09 -32.12
N PHE A 327 -30.26 -39.19 -31.40
CA PHE A 327 -30.91 -38.05 -30.74
C PHE A 327 -30.57 -37.93 -29.25
N ASP A 328 -29.53 -38.60 -28.78
CA ASP A 328 -29.08 -38.53 -27.40
C ASP A 328 -28.46 -37.15 -27.07
N SER A 329 -29.01 -36.49 -26.05
CA SER A 329 -28.57 -35.17 -25.59
C SER A 329 -27.82 -35.23 -24.25
N ASN A 330 -27.45 -36.43 -23.80
CA ASN A 330 -26.66 -36.63 -22.59
C ASN A 330 -25.15 -36.49 -22.87
N TYR A 331 -24.65 -35.25 -22.86
CA TYR A 331 -23.24 -34.96 -23.11
C TYR A 331 -22.39 -35.22 -21.86
N GLN A 332 -21.56 -36.26 -21.90
CA GLN A 332 -20.64 -36.64 -20.83
C GLN A 332 -19.28 -35.95 -21.01
N PRO A 333 -18.81 -35.13 -20.06
CA PRO A 333 -17.51 -34.46 -20.19
C PRO A 333 -16.36 -35.46 -20.23
N ILE A 334 -15.39 -35.23 -21.11
CA ILE A 334 -14.12 -35.95 -21.14
C ILE A 334 -13.21 -35.36 -20.05
N PRO A 335 -12.86 -36.13 -19.00
CA PRO A 335 -12.06 -35.60 -17.91
C PRO A 335 -10.68 -35.11 -18.38
N GLY A 336 -10.24 -33.97 -17.85
CA GLY A 336 -8.92 -33.41 -18.15
C GLY A 336 -8.78 -32.71 -19.51
N SER A 337 -9.85 -32.64 -20.32
CA SER A 337 -9.83 -31.89 -21.58
C SER A 337 -9.94 -30.38 -21.37
N ASN A 338 -9.16 -29.60 -22.11
CA ASN A 338 -9.15 -28.14 -22.08
C ASN A 338 -8.83 -27.55 -23.47
N PRO A 339 -9.78 -26.91 -24.19
CA PRO A 339 -11.18 -26.70 -23.80
C PRO A 339 -11.97 -28.01 -23.60
N GLN A 340 -13.00 -27.97 -22.76
CA GLN A 340 -13.81 -29.14 -22.39
C GLN A 340 -14.44 -29.81 -23.63
N GLN A 341 -14.13 -31.10 -23.82
CA GLN A 341 -14.77 -31.98 -24.79
C GLN A 341 -15.80 -32.89 -24.12
N HIS A 342 -16.75 -33.41 -24.88
CA HIS A 342 -17.84 -34.25 -24.41
C HIS A 342 -18.07 -35.46 -25.35
N MET A 343 -18.62 -36.53 -24.81
CA MET A 343 -19.10 -37.70 -25.56
C MET A 343 -20.61 -37.84 -25.42
N THR A 344 -21.26 -38.35 -26.45
CA THR A 344 -22.65 -38.80 -26.46
C THR A 344 -22.74 -40.10 -27.27
N ARG A 345 -23.88 -40.78 -27.24
CA ARG A 345 -24.05 -42.13 -27.81
C ARG A 345 -23.80 -42.19 -29.33
N PHE A 346 -23.93 -41.08 -30.05
CA PHE A 346 -23.65 -41.00 -31.48
C PHE A 346 -22.23 -40.55 -31.86
N THR A 347 -21.39 -40.13 -30.89
CA THR A 347 -20.08 -39.52 -31.22
C THR A 347 -19.18 -40.44 -32.03
N GLU A 348 -19.03 -41.70 -31.62
CA GLU A 348 -18.16 -42.65 -32.32
C GLU A 348 -18.70 -43.06 -33.70
N PHE A 349 -20.03 -43.08 -33.84
CA PHE A 349 -20.67 -43.30 -35.13
C PHE A 349 -20.34 -42.15 -36.09
N CYS A 350 -20.50 -40.92 -35.64
CA CYS A 350 -20.13 -39.72 -36.40
C CYS A 350 -18.63 -39.70 -36.76
N ASP A 351 -17.74 -40.10 -35.85
CA ASP A 351 -16.29 -40.14 -36.09
C ASP A 351 -15.91 -41.10 -37.24
N ARG A 352 -16.67 -42.18 -37.44
CA ARG A 352 -16.44 -43.11 -38.55
C ARG A 352 -17.00 -42.59 -39.87
N MET A 353 -18.18 -41.99 -39.84
CA MET A 353 -18.96 -41.66 -41.04
C MET A 353 -18.62 -40.28 -41.60
N LEU A 354 -18.67 -39.25 -40.76
CA LEU A 354 -18.64 -37.86 -41.20
C LEU A 354 -17.34 -37.43 -41.89
N PRO A 355 -16.12 -37.87 -41.48
CA PRO A 355 -14.89 -37.36 -42.08
C PRO A 355 -14.79 -37.55 -43.60
N ARG A 356 -15.44 -38.58 -44.16
CA ARG A 356 -15.47 -38.80 -45.61
C ARG A 356 -16.19 -37.68 -46.34
N VAL A 357 -17.32 -37.22 -45.80
CA VAL A 357 -18.09 -36.11 -46.37
C VAL A 357 -17.42 -34.78 -46.03
N LEU A 358 -17.13 -34.53 -44.75
CA LEU A 358 -16.61 -33.24 -44.28
C LEU A 358 -15.28 -32.86 -44.95
N ASP A 359 -14.32 -33.79 -45.07
CA ASP A 359 -13.02 -33.48 -45.66
C ASP A 359 -13.10 -33.36 -47.19
N SER A 360 -14.04 -34.05 -47.85
CA SER A 360 -14.22 -33.92 -49.30
C SER A 360 -14.64 -32.50 -49.70
N LEU A 361 -15.38 -31.82 -48.82
CA LEU A 361 -15.87 -30.46 -49.05
C LEU A 361 -14.75 -29.41 -48.93
N LEU A 362 -13.72 -29.67 -48.11
CA LEU A 362 -12.57 -28.76 -48.01
C LEU A 362 -11.79 -28.64 -49.33
N GLY A 363 -11.81 -29.70 -50.16
CA GLY A 363 -11.12 -29.71 -51.45
C GLY A 363 -11.86 -28.98 -52.57
N GLN A 364 -13.11 -28.54 -52.36
CA GLN A 364 -13.94 -27.96 -53.41
C GLN A 364 -13.64 -26.47 -53.66
N SER A 365 -13.04 -25.76 -52.69
CA SER A 365 -12.62 -24.37 -52.85
C SER A 365 -11.62 -23.97 -51.78
N GLU A 366 -10.60 -23.20 -52.15
CA GLU A 366 -9.62 -22.62 -51.22
C GLU A 366 -10.23 -21.63 -50.21
N ARG A 367 -11.44 -21.13 -50.50
CA ARG A 367 -12.19 -20.25 -49.58
C ARG A 367 -12.78 -21.04 -48.41
N ILE A 368 -13.03 -22.34 -48.55
CA ILE A 368 -13.66 -23.15 -47.49
C ILE A 368 -12.66 -23.34 -46.35
N VAL A 369 -13.04 -22.91 -45.16
CA VAL A 369 -12.23 -22.99 -43.94
C VAL A 369 -12.54 -24.27 -43.17
N PHE A 370 -13.82 -24.60 -43.02
CA PHE A 370 -14.27 -25.82 -42.36
C PHE A 370 -15.64 -26.27 -42.86
N CYS A 371 -15.93 -27.56 -42.66
CA CYS A 371 -17.27 -28.11 -42.73
C CYS A 371 -17.50 -29.08 -41.57
N VAL A 372 -18.61 -28.92 -40.85
CA VAL A 372 -18.90 -29.65 -39.61
C VAL A 372 -20.39 -29.92 -39.47
N ALA A 373 -20.75 -31.08 -38.91
CA ALA A 373 -22.12 -31.33 -38.48
C ALA A 373 -22.26 -30.98 -37.00
N VAL A 374 -23.32 -30.27 -36.63
CA VAL A 374 -23.67 -29.98 -35.24
C VAL A 374 -25.10 -30.41 -34.97
N ASP A 375 -25.37 -30.93 -33.78
CA ASP A 375 -26.74 -31.24 -33.37
C ASP A 375 -27.53 -29.96 -32.99
N SER A 376 -28.81 -30.13 -32.64
CA SER A 376 -29.69 -29.02 -32.25
C SER A 376 -29.27 -28.24 -30.99
N ASN A 377 -28.32 -28.75 -30.22
CA ASN A 377 -27.75 -28.09 -29.04
C ASN A 377 -26.34 -27.51 -29.33
N GLY A 378 -25.88 -27.56 -30.57
CA GLY A 378 -24.57 -27.06 -30.98
C GLY A 378 -23.42 -28.00 -30.63
N TYR A 379 -23.71 -29.26 -30.27
CA TYR A 379 -22.66 -30.26 -30.06
C TYR A 379 -22.08 -30.70 -31.40
N LEU A 380 -20.77 -30.57 -31.55
CA LEU A 380 -20.00 -30.90 -32.72
C LEU A 380 -19.29 -32.23 -32.47
N PRO A 381 -19.84 -33.40 -32.84
CA PRO A 381 -19.22 -34.69 -32.57
C PRO A 381 -17.86 -34.83 -33.25
N THR A 382 -17.82 -34.51 -34.55
CA THR A 382 -16.67 -34.75 -35.42
C THR A 382 -16.42 -33.52 -36.29
N HIS A 383 -15.18 -33.06 -36.31
CA HIS A 383 -14.73 -31.99 -37.19
C HIS A 383 -13.90 -32.57 -38.34
N ASN A 384 -13.63 -31.79 -39.38
CA ASN A 384 -12.56 -32.08 -40.33
C ASN A 384 -11.27 -32.55 -39.63
N ARG A 385 -10.53 -33.49 -40.25
CA ARG A 385 -9.33 -34.10 -39.63
C ARG A 385 -8.29 -33.07 -39.17
N ARG A 386 -8.12 -31.97 -39.90
CA ARG A 386 -7.21 -30.88 -39.54
C ARG A 386 -7.51 -30.26 -38.17
N PHE A 387 -8.77 -30.22 -37.74
CA PHE A 387 -9.21 -29.63 -36.48
C PHE A 387 -9.77 -30.67 -35.48
N SER A 388 -9.52 -31.95 -35.73
CA SER A 388 -9.87 -33.07 -34.85
C SER A 388 -8.61 -33.72 -34.25
N GLN A 389 -7.60 -32.91 -33.93
CA GLN A 389 -6.35 -33.41 -33.36
C GLN A 389 -6.55 -33.84 -31.89
N PRO A 390 -5.73 -34.78 -31.37
CA PRO A 390 -5.76 -35.10 -29.94
C PRO A 390 -5.26 -33.92 -29.10
N GLN A 391 -5.89 -33.69 -27.94
CA GLN A 391 -5.48 -32.61 -27.04
C GLN A 391 -4.13 -32.89 -26.38
N GLY A 392 -3.31 -31.83 -26.28
CA GLY A 392 -2.05 -31.80 -25.53
C GLY A 392 -2.15 -30.92 -24.28
N ALA A 393 -1.00 -30.53 -23.72
CA ALA A 393 -0.93 -29.71 -22.50
C ALA A 393 -1.18 -28.21 -22.73
N ASP A 394 -1.10 -27.71 -23.97
CA ASP A 394 -1.29 -26.29 -24.31
C ASP A 394 -2.76 -25.99 -24.65
N PRO A 395 -3.51 -25.26 -23.78
CA PRO A 395 -4.90 -24.93 -24.02
C PRO A 395 -5.13 -24.05 -25.26
N THR A 396 -4.15 -23.23 -25.63
CA THR A 396 -4.24 -22.32 -26.78
C THR A 396 -4.18 -23.11 -28.08
N TRP A 397 -3.23 -24.04 -28.17
CA TRP A 397 -3.14 -24.96 -29.31
C TRP A 397 -4.37 -25.87 -29.39
N ASN A 398 -4.85 -26.39 -28.26
CA ASN A 398 -6.07 -27.20 -28.19
C ASN A 398 -7.29 -26.42 -28.70
N ALA A 399 -7.44 -25.16 -28.29
CA ALA A 399 -8.55 -24.32 -28.73
C ALA A 399 -8.57 -24.11 -30.25
N ALA A 400 -7.41 -24.07 -30.90
CA ALA A 400 -7.28 -23.92 -32.35
C ALA A 400 -7.42 -25.24 -33.13
N ASN A 401 -6.93 -26.36 -32.61
CA ASN A 401 -6.74 -27.61 -33.38
C ASN A 401 -7.56 -28.82 -32.90
N CYS A 402 -8.18 -28.74 -31.71
CA CYS A 402 -8.96 -29.82 -31.10
C CYS A 402 -10.42 -29.37 -30.94
N ARG A 403 -11.09 -29.09 -32.06
CA ARG A 403 -12.43 -28.46 -32.09
C ARG A 403 -13.58 -29.47 -32.13
N ASN A 404 -13.30 -30.74 -32.39
CA ASN A 404 -14.28 -31.83 -32.27
C ASN A 404 -14.71 -32.04 -30.82
N ARG A 405 -15.87 -32.70 -30.65
CA ARG A 405 -16.47 -33.08 -29.37
C ARG A 405 -16.77 -31.89 -28.44
N ARG A 406 -16.89 -30.68 -28.98
CA ARG A 406 -17.19 -29.45 -28.22
C ARG A 406 -18.60 -29.00 -28.47
N ILE A 407 -19.14 -28.24 -27.52
CA ILE A 407 -20.43 -27.58 -27.66
C ILE A 407 -20.17 -26.12 -28.04
N PHE A 408 -20.69 -25.70 -29.19
CA PHE A 408 -20.66 -24.32 -29.66
C PHE A 408 -22.05 -23.71 -29.46
N ASN A 409 -22.24 -23.10 -28.30
CA ASN A 409 -23.50 -22.48 -27.88
C ASN A 409 -23.55 -20.97 -28.16
N ASP A 410 -22.71 -20.50 -29.08
CA ASP A 410 -22.76 -19.13 -29.60
C ASP A 410 -23.95 -18.93 -30.54
N ARG A 411 -24.28 -17.67 -30.85
CA ARG A 411 -25.42 -17.31 -31.71
C ARG A 411 -25.42 -18.09 -33.02
N VAL A 412 -24.25 -18.23 -33.64
CA VAL A 412 -24.07 -18.84 -34.97
C VAL A 412 -24.16 -20.37 -34.88
N GLY A 413 -23.48 -20.99 -33.91
CA GLY A 413 -23.55 -22.43 -33.71
C GLY A 413 -24.96 -22.94 -33.40
N LEU A 414 -25.68 -22.24 -32.51
CA LEU A 414 -27.05 -22.60 -32.16
C LEU A 414 -28.04 -22.34 -33.30
N ALA A 415 -27.91 -21.21 -34.01
CA ALA A 415 -28.79 -20.90 -35.12
C ALA A 415 -28.65 -21.94 -36.25
N ALA A 416 -27.41 -22.29 -36.60
CA ALA A 416 -27.14 -23.33 -37.59
C ALA A 416 -27.66 -24.71 -37.16
N GLY A 417 -27.46 -25.10 -35.90
CA GLY A 417 -27.93 -26.39 -35.38
C GLY A 417 -29.45 -26.49 -35.24
N ARG A 418 -30.16 -25.36 -35.09
CA ARG A 418 -31.62 -25.32 -34.87
C ARG A 418 -32.44 -24.94 -36.10
N SER A 419 -31.80 -24.47 -37.16
CA SER A 419 -32.49 -24.02 -38.37
C SER A 419 -33.09 -25.20 -39.13
N THR A 420 -34.41 -25.18 -39.31
CA THR A 420 -35.14 -26.13 -40.17
C THR A 420 -35.41 -25.57 -41.57
N LYS A 421 -34.86 -24.39 -41.89
CA LYS A 421 -34.96 -23.80 -43.24
C LYS A 421 -34.09 -24.58 -44.23
N PRO A 422 -34.35 -24.54 -45.55
CA PRO A 422 -33.53 -25.24 -46.54
C PRO A 422 -32.03 -24.92 -46.42
N PHE A 423 -31.72 -23.65 -46.12
CA PHE A 423 -30.40 -23.23 -45.68
C PHE A 423 -30.52 -22.01 -44.74
N LEU A 424 -29.44 -21.71 -44.04
CA LEU A 424 -29.23 -20.48 -43.29
C LEU A 424 -27.81 -19.97 -43.57
N LEU A 425 -27.70 -18.74 -44.07
CA LEU A 425 -26.43 -18.07 -44.30
C LEU A 425 -26.24 -16.96 -43.27
N GLN A 426 -25.12 -17.02 -42.57
CA GLN A 426 -24.74 -16.09 -41.51
C GLN A 426 -23.36 -15.54 -41.78
N THR A 427 -23.15 -14.29 -41.39
CA THR A 427 -21.81 -13.70 -41.32
C THR A 427 -21.42 -13.57 -39.86
N TYR A 428 -20.20 -14.00 -39.52
CA TYR A 428 -19.73 -13.91 -38.15
C TYR A 428 -18.22 -13.81 -38.01
N ARG A 429 -17.81 -13.25 -36.86
CA ARG A 429 -16.43 -13.11 -36.43
C ARG A 429 -16.02 -14.38 -35.68
N ARG A 430 -15.26 -15.26 -36.34
CA ARG A 430 -14.81 -16.54 -35.76
C ARG A 430 -13.57 -16.32 -34.90
N ASP A 431 -13.61 -16.79 -33.66
CA ASP A 431 -12.41 -16.92 -32.82
C ASP A 431 -11.48 -18.01 -33.39
N MET A 432 -10.26 -17.61 -33.73
CA MET A 432 -9.19 -18.46 -34.25
C MET A 432 -8.30 -19.03 -33.14
N GLY A 433 -8.47 -18.60 -31.89
CA GLY A 433 -7.62 -18.88 -30.76
C GLY A 433 -6.64 -17.73 -30.47
N GLY A 434 -6.25 -17.57 -29.21
CA GLY A 434 -5.27 -16.55 -28.79
C GLY A 434 -5.72 -15.10 -29.01
N GLY A 435 -7.03 -14.84 -29.06
CA GLY A 435 -7.59 -13.50 -29.28
C GLY A 435 -7.57 -13.04 -30.75
N GLN A 436 -7.19 -13.91 -31.69
CA GLN A 436 -7.28 -13.62 -33.12
C GLN A 436 -8.67 -13.96 -33.65
N TYR A 437 -9.22 -13.07 -34.47
CA TYR A 437 -10.53 -13.25 -35.07
C TYR A 437 -10.44 -13.14 -36.58
N ALA A 438 -11.28 -13.91 -37.28
CA ALA A 438 -11.42 -13.84 -38.72
C ALA A 438 -12.90 -13.75 -39.12
N LEU A 439 -13.20 -12.83 -40.03
CA LEU A 439 -14.53 -12.70 -40.62
C LEU A 439 -14.76 -13.84 -41.60
N MET A 440 -15.91 -14.51 -41.46
CA MET A 440 -16.30 -15.64 -42.29
C MET A 440 -17.80 -15.61 -42.55
N LYS A 441 -18.20 -16.22 -43.65
CA LYS A 441 -19.58 -16.65 -43.88
C LYS A 441 -19.74 -18.10 -43.44
N ASP A 442 -20.86 -18.42 -42.80
CA ASP A 442 -21.30 -19.75 -42.38
C ASP A 442 -22.61 -20.05 -43.10
N VAL A 443 -22.59 -20.99 -44.03
CA VAL A 443 -23.81 -21.52 -44.63
C VAL A 443 -24.12 -22.86 -44.00
N SER A 444 -25.38 -23.06 -43.61
CA SER A 444 -25.82 -24.30 -42.99
C SER A 444 -27.09 -24.84 -43.62
N ALA A 445 -27.24 -26.16 -43.60
CA ALA A 445 -28.43 -26.86 -44.09
C ALA A 445 -28.84 -27.97 -43.09
N PRO A 446 -30.14 -28.23 -42.92
CA PRO A 446 -30.65 -29.16 -41.92
C PRO A 446 -30.29 -30.60 -42.30
N ILE A 447 -29.88 -31.36 -41.29
CA ILE A 447 -29.77 -32.81 -41.35
C ILE A 447 -31.02 -33.38 -40.69
N THR A 448 -31.75 -34.19 -41.45
CA THR A 448 -33.00 -34.82 -40.99
C THR A 448 -32.89 -36.32 -41.12
N VAL A 449 -33.40 -37.04 -40.12
CA VAL A 449 -33.40 -38.50 -40.10
C VAL A 449 -34.83 -38.96 -39.85
N ARG A 450 -35.41 -39.70 -40.80
CA ARG A 450 -36.82 -40.15 -40.79
C ARG A 450 -37.82 -39.00 -40.57
N GLY A 451 -37.54 -37.84 -41.18
CA GLY A 451 -38.36 -36.64 -41.04
C GLY A 451 -38.20 -35.89 -39.71
N ARG A 452 -37.33 -36.35 -38.80
CA ARG A 452 -37.00 -35.64 -37.55
C ARG A 452 -35.69 -34.85 -37.72
N HIS A 453 -35.70 -33.58 -37.33
CA HIS A 453 -34.52 -32.72 -37.37
C HIS A 453 -33.48 -33.11 -36.32
N TRP A 454 -32.28 -33.47 -36.77
CA TRP A 454 -31.15 -33.86 -35.91
C TRP A 454 -30.29 -32.66 -35.55
N GLY A 455 -30.01 -31.81 -36.54
CA GLY A 455 -29.09 -30.69 -36.43
C GLY A 455 -28.78 -30.09 -37.79
N GLY A 456 -27.67 -29.38 -37.91
CA GLY A 456 -27.26 -28.71 -39.15
C GLY A 456 -25.86 -29.11 -39.61
N LEU A 457 -25.69 -29.30 -40.92
CA LEU A 457 -24.38 -29.28 -41.56
C LEU A 457 -23.99 -27.82 -41.79
N ARG A 458 -22.82 -27.42 -41.31
CA ARG A 458 -22.26 -26.07 -41.43
C ARG A 458 -21.06 -26.10 -42.36
N LEU A 459 -20.94 -25.10 -43.22
CA LEU A 459 -19.81 -24.88 -44.10
C LEU A 459 -19.41 -23.41 -43.99
N ALA A 460 -18.21 -23.17 -43.47
CA ALA A 460 -17.69 -21.83 -43.34
C ALA A 460 -16.62 -21.53 -44.37
N TYR A 461 -16.66 -20.34 -44.94
CA TYR A 461 -15.74 -19.89 -45.97
C TYR A 461 -15.31 -18.44 -45.75
N LYS A 462 -14.11 -18.12 -46.24
CA LYS A 462 -13.55 -16.77 -46.23
C LYS A 462 -14.38 -15.89 -47.14
N VAL A 463 -14.70 -14.71 -46.63
CA VAL A 463 -15.25 -13.61 -47.45
C VAL A 463 -14.25 -13.30 -48.55
#